data_AF-A0A962AZG1-F1
#
_entry.id   AF-A0A962AZG1-F1
#
_cell.length_a   1.000
_cell.length_b   1.000
_cell.length_c   1.000
_cell.angle_alpha   90.00
_cell.angle_beta   90.00
_cell.angle_gamma   90.00
#
_symmetry.space_group_name_H-M   'P 1'
#
loop_
_entity.id
_entity.type
_entity.pdbx_description
1 polymer ?
#
loop_
_entity_poly.entity_id
_entity_poly.type
_entity_poly.pdbx_seq_one_letter_code
_entity_poly.pdbx_strand_id
1 'polypeptide(L)'
;ALVGFRNNPHTDARETSVRSLELLARALKTGVMPHMRAKQAPVIWAPTGTGTADRPMKDLEALARQIEAEDPEVWAVNVIGGFAFSDVPEAGVAFSLITTGDDPTKENGILQCLVDLALSLRQRGLPDEWRLEDALAEADKVTGGPVIIVEPADNIGGGAPGDCTAVLRGMIAHGTKNAAVAIADPESVAALADAMPGETRRLRIGGKQSPLDEGPVEVDAVFLRRSDGRFALEDRNSHLAASQGVNYDMGPSAVVEIDGRITVLLNSRKTPPFDLAQFRSQGIVPESLSVIGVKAAVAHRRAYDKIAAKSFTVTTLGPCTSDLTKLGYRHLRRPIFPLDPLPESKTVSATTE
;
A
#
# COMPACT_ATOMS: atom_id res chain seq x y z
N ALA A 1 5.75 -3.65 -26.41
CA ALA A 1 5.21 -2.54 -25.62
C ALA A 1 4.97 -3.01 -24.19
N LEU A 2 5.18 -2.16 -23.17
CA LEU A 2 4.91 -2.44 -21.77
C LEU A 2 3.57 -1.81 -21.38
N VAL A 3 2.66 -2.60 -20.80
CA VAL A 3 1.36 -2.11 -20.30
C VAL A 3 1.33 -2.27 -18.79
N GLY A 4 1.08 -1.17 -18.08
CA GLY A 4 0.97 -1.15 -16.62
C GLY A 4 -0.45 -1.45 -16.14
N PHE A 5 -0.54 -1.85 -14.86
CA PHE A 5 -1.82 -1.81 -14.13
C PHE A 5 -2.36 -0.39 -14.09
N ARG A 6 -3.68 -0.25 -14.17
CA ARG A 6 -4.42 1.03 -14.06
C ARG A 6 -5.08 1.21 -12.70
N ASN A 7 -5.10 0.17 -11.86
CA ASN A 7 -5.68 0.25 -10.52
C ASN A 7 -4.63 0.08 -9.42
N ASN A 8 -4.79 0.87 -8.34
CA ASN A 8 -4.17 0.66 -7.03
C ASN A 8 -5.26 0.85 -5.95
N PRO A 9 -5.71 -0.21 -5.25
CA PRO A 9 -5.16 -1.58 -5.23
C PRO A 9 -5.20 -2.29 -6.59
N HIS A 10 -4.16 -3.07 -6.87
CA HIS A 10 -4.00 -3.84 -8.12
C HIS A 10 -5.08 -4.93 -8.22
N THR A 11 -6.19 -4.58 -8.85
CA THR A 11 -7.38 -5.43 -9.00
C THR A 11 -7.65 -5.75 -10.46
N ASP A 12 -6.80 -5.27 -11.37
CA ASP A 12 -6.95 -5.32 -12.82
C ASP A 12 -5.81 -6.11 -13.48
N ALA A 13 -5.21 -7.07 -12.77
CA ALA A 13 -4.09 -7.86 -13.28
C ALA A 13 -4.49 -8.67 -14.52
N ARG A 14 -5.69 -9.28 -14.49
CA ARG A 14 -6.22 -10.03 -15.63
C ARG A 14 -6.52 -9.11 -16.81
N GLU A 15 -7.19 -8.00 -16.56
CA GLU A 15 -7.58 -6.99 -17.55
C GLU A 15 -6.33 -6.40 -18.22
N THR A 16 -5.28 -6.12 -17.45
CA THR A 16 -3.99 -5.66 -17.98
C THR A 16 -3.31 -6.73 -18.83
N SER A 17 -3.38 -8.00 -18.43
CA SER A 17 -2.85 -9.12 -19.23
C SER A 17 -3.58 -9.25 -20.57
N VAL A 18 -4.91 -9.17 -20.54
CA VAL A 18 -5.76 -9.20 -21.75
C VAL A 18 -5.40 -8.03 -22.65
N ARG A 19 -5.36 -6.80 -22.13
CA ARG A 19 -4.99 -5.60 -22.91
C ARG A 19 -3.62 -5.73 -23.56
N SER A 20 -2.64 -6.26 -22.83
CA SER A 20 -1.28 -6.50 -23.34
C SER A 20 -1.29 -7.44 -24.55
N LEU A 21 -2.06 -8.53 -24.46
CA LEU A 21 -2.21 -9.50 -25.55
C LEU A 21 -3.00 -8.95 -26.73
N GLU A 22 -4.02 -8.13 -26.48
CA GLU A 22 -4.78 -7.45 -27.54
C GLU A 22 -3.88 -6.49 -28.34
N LEU A 23 -3.00 -5.74 -27.67
CA LEU A 23 -2.02 -4.88 -28.36
C LEU A 23 -1.02 -5.70 -29.17
N LEU A 24 -0.55 -6.83 -28.66
CA LEU A 24 0.31 -7.76 -29.40
C LEU A 24 -0.42 -8.31 -30.64
N ALA A 25 -1.65 -8.80 -30.46
CA ALA A 25 -2.48 -9.32 -31.55
C ALA A 25 -2.77 -8.24 -32.62
N ARG A 26 -3.02 -6.99 -32.19
CA ARG A 26 -3.19 -5.84 -33.08
C ARG A 26 -1.94 -5.64 -33.94
N ALA A 27 -0.75 -5.61 -33.34
CA ALA A 27 0.51 -5.44 -34.08
C ALA A 27 0.75 -6.57 -35.10
N LEU A 28 0.52 -7.83 -34.71
CA LEU A 28 0.67 -8.97 -35.60
C LEU A 28 -0.32 -8.94 -36.78
N LYS A 29 -1.56 -8.49 -36.55
CA LYS A 29 -2.60 -8.42 -37.57
C LYS A 29 -2.38 -7.28 -38.56
N THR A 30 -1.96 -6.11 -38.08
CA THR A 30 -1.78 -4.92 -38.93
C THR A 30 -0.40 -4.85 -39.57
N GLY A 31 0.58 -5.57 -39.03
CA GLY A 31 1.99 -5.41 -39.39
C GLY A 31 2.63 -4.11 -38.87
N VAL A 32 1.90 -3.33 -38.08
CA VAL A 32 2.36 -2.05 -37.52
C VAL A 32 2.93 -2.28 -36.13
N MET A 33 4.18 -1.90 -35.92
CA MET A 33 4.85 -1.98 -34.63
C MET A 33 4.73 -0.66 -33.88
N PRO A 34 4.16 -0.62 -32.66
CA PRO A 34 4.17 0.57 -31.84
C PRO A 34 5.55 0.79 -31.21
N HIS A 35 5.90 2.04 -30.94
CA HIS A 35 7.01 2.39 -30.06
C HIS A 35 6.52 3.04 -28.77
N MET A 36 7.48 3.24 -27.86
CA MET A 36 7.22 3.85 -26.56
C MET A 36 7.99 5.16 -26.40
N ARG A 37 7.33 6.11 -25.73
CA ARG A 37 7.95 7.30 -25.16
C ARG A 37 7.60 7.36 -23.69
N ALA A 38 8.52 7.83 -22.86
CA ALA A 38 8.28 7.95 -21.43
C ALA A 38 8.76 9.31 -20.93
N LYS A 39 8.10 9.80 -19.89
CA LYS A 39 8.45 11.06 -19.23
C LYS A 39 8.16 10.97 -17.75
N GLN A 40 9.12 11.36 -16.93
CA GLN A 40 8.97 11.42 -15.49
C GLN A 40 8.61 12.83 -15.04
N ALA A 41 7.59 12.97 -14.22
CA ALA A 41 7.31 14.20 -13.50
C ALA A 41 8.34 14.37 -12.36
N PRO A 42 8.70 15.61 -11.97
CA PRO A 42 9.54 15.84 -10.80
C PRO A 42 8.68 15.81 -9.52
N VAL A 43 7.96 14.69 -9.33
CA VAL A 43 7.05 14.43 -8.21
C VAL A 43 7.29 13.00 -7.72
N ILE A 44 7.41 12.83 -6.41
CA ILE A 44 7.46 11.52 -5.74
C ILE A 44 6.40 11.50 -4.64
N TRP A 45 5.52 10.50 -4.67
CA TRP A 45 4.48 10.31 -3.66
C TRP A 45 4.74 9.03 -2.88
N ALA A 46 4.51 9.08 -1.57
CA ALA A 46 4.44 7.88 -0.76
C ALA A 46 3.25 7.02 -1.21
N PRO A 47 3.27 5.69 -1.01
CA PRO A 47 2.19 4.82 -1.47
C PRO A 47 0.78 5.24 -1.04
N THR A 48 0.62 5.90 0.12
CA THR A 48 -0.66 6.43 0.61
C THR A 48 -1.32 7.43 -0.34
N GLY A 49 -0.53 8.19 -1.11
CA GLY A 49 -1.00 9.15 -2.12
C GLY A 49 -1.20 8.56 -3.52
N THR A 50 -1.07 7.23 -3.69
CA THR A 50 -1.05 6.58 -5.02
C THR A 50 -2.26 5.69 -5.30
N GLY A 51 -3.31 5.75 -4.47
CA GLY A 51 -4.56 5.02 -4.70
C GLY A 51 -5.33 5.59 -5.89
N THR A 52 -5.74 4.73 -6.84
CA THR A 52 -6.35 5.17 -8.11
C THR A 52 -7.82 5.55 -8.00
N ALA A 53 -8.46 5.21 -6.87
CA ALA A 53 -9.79 5.70 -6.53
C ALA A 53 -9.76 7.17 -6.06
N ASP A 54 -8.60 7.66 -5.65
CA ASP A 54 -8.41 8.98 -5.05
C ASP A 54 -7.62 9.91 -5.97
N ARG A 55 -7.73 11.21 -5.71
CA ARG A 55 -6.85 12.21 -6.34
C ARG A 55 -5.48 12.12 -5.69
N PRO A 56 -4.37 12.19 -6.44
CA PRO A 56 -4.26 12.68 -7.82
C PRO A 56 -4.41 11.60 -8.91
N MET A 57 -4.26 10.32 -8.56
CA MET A 57 -4.17 9.23 -9.54
C MET A 57 -5.45 9.06 -10.36
N LYS A 58 -6.63 9.26 -9.74
CA LYS A 58 -7.92 9.24 -10.44
C LYS A 58 -7.98 10.21 -11.62
N ASP A 59 -7.49 11.44 -11.41
CA ASP A 59 -7.51 12.49 -12.44
C ASP A 59 -6.49 12.19 -13.55
N LEU A 60 -5.31 11.69 -13.17
CA LEU A 60 -4.27 11.27 -14.12
C LEU A 60 -4.72 10.10 -14.99
N GLU A 61 -5.33 9.08 -14.39
CA GLU A 61 -5.89 7.95 -15.11
C GLU A 61 -7.02 8.41 -16.04
N ALA A 62 -7.92 9.30 -15.58
CA ALA A 62 -8.98 9.85 -16.42
C ALA A 62 -8.44 10.57 -17.66
N LEU A 63 -7.43 11.44 -17.50
CA LEU A 63 -6.77 12.09 -18.62
C LEU A 63 -6.11 11.08 -19.57
N ALA A 64 -5.45 10.05 -19.03
CA ALA A 64 -4.86 8.98 -19.82
C ALA A 64 -5.91 8.20 -20.63
N ARG A 65 -7.10 7.91 -20.07
CA ARG A 65 -8.20 7.27 -20.80
C ARG A 65 -8.76 8.19 -21.90
N GLN A 66 -8.87 9.49 -21.63
CA GLN A 66 -9.34 10.47 -22.60
C GLN A 66 -8.40 10.54 -23.81
N ILE A 67 -7.09 10.65 -23.58
CA ILE A 67 -6.07 10.66 -24.64
C ILE A 67 -6.19 9.41 -25.53
N GLU A 68 -6.33 8.21 -24.92
CA GLU A 68 -6.50 6.97 -25.68
C GLU A 68 -7.79 6.92 -26.50
N ALA A 69 -8.85 7.59 -26.07
CA ALA A 69 -10.14 7.60 -26.76
C ALA A 69 -10.17 8.60 -27.94
N GLU A 70 -9.45 9.71 -27.82
CA GLU A 70 -9.45 10.81 -28.80
C GLU A 70 -8.43 10.58 -29.93
N ASP A 71 -7.34 9.86 -29.66
CA ASP A 71 -6.24 9.67 -30.61
C ASP A 71 -6.05 8.19 -31.01
N PRO A 72 -6.43 7.78 -32.23
CA PRO A 72 -6.35 6.38 -32.66
C PRO A 72 -4.91 5.87 -32.84
N GLU A 73 -3.92 6.77 -32.93
CA GLU A 73 -2.50 6.43 -32.98
C GLU A 73 -1.98 6.02 -31.59
N VAL A 74 -2.62 6.51 -30.52
CA VAL A 74 -2.27 6.18 -29.14
C VAL A 74 -2.96 4.89 -28.74
N TRP A 75 -2.16 3.84 -28.57
CA TRP A 75 -2.65 2.52 -28.22
C TRP A 75 -2.82 2.33 -26.71
N ALA A 76 -1.93 2.93 -25.93
CA ALA A 76 -2.08 2.99 -24.48
C ALA A 76 -1.24 4.10 -23.85
N VAL A 77 -1.70 4.60 -22.71
CA VAL A 77 -1.00 5.48 -21.80
C VAL A 77 -0.90 4.78 -20.44
N ASN A 78 0.32 4.60 -19.95
CA ASN A 78 0.56 4.12 -18.59
C ASN A 78 0.73 5.33 -17.67
N VAL A 79 0.01 5.33 -16.54
CA VAL A 79 0.20 6.26 -15.43
C VAL A 79 0.88 5.49 -14.30
N ILE A 80 2.08 5.91 -13.94
CA ILE A 80 2.93 5.19 -12.98
C ILE A 80 3.11 6.10 -11.77
N GLY A 81 2.54 5.72 -10.63
CA GLY A 81 2.68 6.49 -9.37
C GLY A 81 4.10 6.49 -8.79
N GLY A 82 4.97 5.61 -9.31
CA GLY A 82 6.34 5.42 -8.85
C GLY A 82 6.44 4.52 -7.62
N PHE A 83 7.66 4.26 -7.17
CA PHE A 83 7.94 3.56 -5.92
C PHE A 83 8.91 4.39 -5.08
N ALA A 84 8.36 5.08 -4.08
CA ALA A 84 9.11 6.08 -3.32
C ALA A 84 10.33 5.49 -2.60
N PHE A 85 10.25 4.23 -2.16
CA PHE A 85 11.31 3.62 -1.34
C PHE A 85 12.49 3.07 -2.16
N SER A 86 12.53 3.31 -3.47
CA SER A 86 13.71 3.03 -4.30
C SER A 86 14.48 4.31 -4.57
N ASP A 87 15.69 4.41 -4.01
CA ASP A 87 16.60 5.52 -4.25
C ASP A 87 17.35 5.33 -5.57
N VAL A 88 16.67 5.62 -6.68
CA VAL A 88 17.19 5.52 -8.06
C VAL A 88 16.77 6.74 -8.89
N PRO A 89 17.50 7.10 -9.96
CA PRO A 89 17.15 8.24 -10.82
C PRO A 89 15.74 8.15 -11.44
N GLU A 90 15.24 6.93 -11.64
CA GLU A 90 13.93 6.62 -12.23
C GLU A 90 12.75 6.81 -11.26
N ALA A 91 13.01 6.97 -9.96
CA ALA A 91 11.97 7.04 -8.94
C ALA A 91 11.08 8.29 -9.09
N GLY A 92 9.81 8.13 -8.70
CA GLY A 92 8.77 9.15 -8.82
C GLY A 92 7.73 8.84 -9.89
N VAL A 93 6.81 9.78 -10.05
CA VAL A 93 5.68 9.69 -10.98
C VAL A 93 6.19 9.71 -12.41
N ALA A 94 5.72 8.76 -13.22
CA ALA A 94 6.10 8.64 -14.62
C ALA A 94 4.91 8.31 -15.50
N PHE A 95 5.06 8.64 -16.78
CA PHE A 95 4.09 8.36 -17.82
C PHE A 95 4.79 7.68 -18.98
N SER A 96 4.11 6.75 -19.64
CA SER A 96 4.59 6.26 -20.92
C SER A 96 3.46 6.14 -21.93
N LEU A 97 3.75 6.59 -23.14
CA LEU A 97 2.89 6.52 -24.31
C LEU A 97 3.30 5.31 -25.15
N ILE A 98 2.34 4.47 -25.52
CA ILE A 98 2.48 3.42 -26.54
C ILE A 98 1.72 3.92 -27.77
N THR A 99 2.42 4.16 -28.87
CA THR A 99 1.84 4.82 -30.05
C THR A 99 2.41 4.26 -31.35
N THR A 100 1.66 4.44 -32.43
CA THR A 100 2.12 4.20 -33.81
C THR A 100 2.33 5.48 -34.61
N GLY A 101 2.02 6.65 -34.03
CA GLY A 101 2.28 7.95 -34.66
C GLY A 101 3.78 8.24 -34.73
N ASP A 102 4.20 9.15 -35.60
CA ASP A 102 5.61 9.43 -35.89
C ASP A 102 6.05 10.87 -35.61
N ASP A 103 5.17 11.73 -35.07
CA ASP A 103 5.46 13.11 -34.68
C ASP A 103 5.94 13.21 -33.21
N PRO A 104 7.26 13.42 -32.97
CA PRO A 104 7.79 13.54 -31.62
C PRO A 104 7.27 14.76 -30.86
N THR A 105 6.82 15.81 -31.56
CA THR A 105 6.28 17.02 -30.95
C THR A 105 4.93 16.73 -30.30
N LYS A 106 4.03 16.08 -31.04
CA LYS A 106 2.73 15.61 -30.53
C LYS A 106 2.91 14.65 -29.35
N GLU A 107 3.79 13.65 -29.48
CA GLU A 107 4.07 12.67 -28.41
C GLU A 107 4.57 13.34 -27.12
N ASN A 108 5.51 14.29 -27.25
CA ASN A 108 6.04 15.02 -26.12
C ASN A 108 5.00 15.96 -25.50
N GLY A 109 4.11 16.53 -26.30
CA GLY A 109 2.98 17.35 -25.84
C GLY A 109 2.03 16.55 -24.96
N ILE A 110 1.61 15.35 -25.41
CA ILE A 110 0.75 14.44 -24.64
C ILE A 110 1.37 14.11 -23.28
N LEU A 111 2.64 13.70 -23.28
CA LEU A 111 3.35 13.38 -22.03
C LEU A 111 3.55 14.62 -21.14
N GLN A 112 3.75 15.80 -21.72
CA GLN A 112 3.84 17.05 -20.96
C GLN A 112 2.51 17.39 -20.28
N CYS A 113 1.36 17.22 -20.94
CA CYS A 113 0.06 17.46 -20.32
C CYS A 113 -0.16 16.61 -19.05
N LEU A 114 0.25 15.34 -19.08
CA LEU A 114 0.20 14.45 -17.90
C LEU A 114 1.15 14.91 -16.79
N VAL A 115 2.37 15.33 -17.14
CA VAL A 115 3.33 15.90 -16.19
C VAL A 115 2.79 17.18 -15.55
N ASP A 116 2.19 18.08 -16.34
CA ASP A 116 1.61 19.33 -15.85
C ASP A 116 0.42 19.07 -14.93
N LEU A 117 -0.42 18.08 -15.25
CA LEU A 117 -1.49 17.66 -14.37
C LEU A 117 -0.95 17.09 -13.05
N ALA A 118 0.05 16.20 -13.08
CA ALA A 118 0.69 15.68 -11.87
C ALA A 118 1.29 16.79 -11.01
N LEU A 119 1.93 17.77 -11.63
CA LEU A 119 2.48 18.94 -10.97
C LEU A 119 1.38 19.79 -10.32
N SER A 120 0.29 20.08 -11.02
CA SER A 120 -0.82 20.87 -10.46
C SER A 120 -1.51 20.16 -9.30
N LEU A 121 -1.55 18.83 -9.32
CA LEU A 121 -2.13 17.99 -8.27
C LEU A 121 -1.13 17.52 -7.20
N ARG A 122 0.14 17.92 -7.27
CA ARG A 122 1.23 17.37 -6.43
C ARG A 122 0.92 17.34 -4.93
N GLN A 123 0.25 18.36 -4.42
CA GLN A 123 -0.16 18.47 -3.02
C GLN A 123 -1.25 17.45 -2.63
N ARG A 124 -2.13 17.08 -3.57
CA ARG A 124 -3.17 16.06 -3.32
C ARG A 124 -2.60 14.67 -3.10
N GLY A 125 -1.39 14.40 -3.57
CA GLY A 125 -0.68 13.13 -3.32
C GLY A 125 0.03 13.07 -1.96
N LEU A 126 -0.19 14.05 -1.08
CA LEU A 126 0.27 14.06 0.31
C LEU A 126 -0.96 14.04 1.25
N PRO A 127 -1.67 12.91 1.37
CA PRO A 127 -2.84 12.84 2.24
C PRO A 127 -2.45 13.09 3.71
N ASP A 128 -3.34 13.77 4.45
CA ASP A 128 -3.14 14.00 5.88
C ASP A 128 -3.23 12.68 6.65
N GLU A 129 -2.29 12.49 7.58
CA GLU A 129 -2.22 11.33 8.47
C GLU A 129 -2.47 11.76 9.91
N TRP A 130 -3.15 10.89 10.66
CA TRP A 130 -3.51 11.15 12.05
C TRP A 130 -2.33 10.89 12.96
N ARG A 131 -2.26 11.65 14.07
CA ARG A 131 -1.49 11.18 15.22
C ARG A 131 -2.15 9.91 15.75
N LEU A 132 -1.37 8.90 16.10
CA LEU A 132 -1.89 7.61 16.54
C LEU A 132 -2.81 7.75 17.77
N GLU A 133 -2.47 8.59 18.72
CA GLU A 133 -3.29 8.80 19.92
C GLU A 133 -4.66 9.39 19.59
N ASP A 134 -4.70 10.37 18.67
CA ASP A 134 -5.94 11.01 18.23
C ASP A 134 -6.82 10.03 17.45
N ALA A 135 -6.22 9.19 16.59
CA ALA A 135 -6.93 8.16 15.86
C ALA A 135 -7.57 7.11 16.79
N LEU A 136 -6.86 6.68 17.84
CA LEU A 136 -7.39 5.74 18.83
C LEU A 136 -8.51 6.37 19.67
N ALA A 137 -8.38 7.64 20.06
CA ALA A 137 -9.43 8.37 20.76
C ALA A 137 -10.70 8.58 19.89
N GLU A 138 -10.53 8.80 18.58
CA GLU A 138 -11.64 8.85 17.64
C GLU A 138 -12.25 7.46 17.37
N ALA A 139 -11.44 6.40 17.42
CA ALA A 139 -11.92 5.03 17.23
C ALA A 139 -12.97 4.62 18.29
N ASP A 140 -12.80 5.06 19.54
CA ASP A 140 -13.74 4.77 20.64
C ASP A 140 -15.16 5.32 20.40
N LYS A 141 -15.29 6.31 19.50
CA LYS A 141 -16.57 6.97 19.17
C LYS A 141 -17.31 6.26 18.03
N VAL A 142 -16.65 5.34 17.33
CA VAL A 142 -17.21 4.66 16.15
C VAL A 142 -17.93 3.39 16.59
N THR A 143 -19.09 3.14 16.00
CA THR A 143 -19.89 1.93 16.22
C THR A 143 -20.31 1.34 14.87
N GLY A 144 -20.80 0.09 14.86
CA GLY A 144 -21.33 -0.55 13.65
C GLY A 144 -20.31 -1.37 12.84
N GLY A 145 -19.08 -1.53 13.34
CA GLY A 145 -18.05 -2.38 12.75
C GLY A 145 -16.64 -2.02 13.27
N PRO A 146 -15.61 -2.77 12.89
CA PRO A 146 -14.23 -2.49 13.27
C PRO A 146 -13.74 -1.15 12.70
N VAL A 147 -12.97 -0.43 13.50
CA VAL A 147 -12.15 0.70 13.05
C VAL A 147 -10.79 0.16 12.59
N ILE A 148 -10.36 0.56 11.40
CA ILE A 148 -9.06 0.16 10.85
C ILE A 148 -8.03 1.25 11.14
N ILE A 149 -7.00 0.92 11.90
CA ILE A 149 -5.83 1.78 12.12
C ILE A 149 -4.75 1.33 11.14
N VAL A 150 -4.55 2.13 10.09
CA VAL A 150 -3.65 1.84 8.99
C VAL A 150 -2.28 2.43 9.31
N GLU A 151 -1.24 1.60 9.29
CA GLU A 151 0.15 1.94 9.55
C GLU A 151 1.00 1.83 8.26
N PRO A 152 1.13 2.91 7.48
CA PRO A 152 1.90 2.88 6.23
C PRO A 152 3.39 2.70 6.45
N ALA A 153 3.91 3.19 7.59
CA ALA A 153 5.34 3.17 7.89
C ALA A 153 5.93 1.75 7.97
N ASP A 154 5.07 0.75 8.22
CA ASP A 154 5.40 -0.67 8.21
C ASP A 154 4.64 -1.46 7.13
N ASN A 155 4.39 -0.83 5.97
CA ASN A 155 3.74 -1.47 4.83
C ASN A 155 4.59 -2.60 4.24
N ILE A 156 4.23 -3.86 4.53
CA ILE A 156 4.91 -5.06 4.02
C ILE A 156 4.94 -5.08 2.48
N GLY A 157 3.86 -4.64 1.82
CA GLY A 157 3.83 -4.51 0.36
C GLY A 157 4.77 -3.45 -0.20
N GLY A 158 5.22 -2.51 0.65
CA GLY A 158 6.24 -1.52 0.35
C GLY A 158 7.66 -1.97 0.67
N GLY A 159 7.85 -3.20 1.16
CA GLY A 159 9.15 -3.75 1.55
C GLY A 159 9.48 -3.63 3.05
N ALA A 160 8.56 -3.14 3.87
CA ALA A 160 8.75 -3.05 5.32
C ALA A 160 8.83 -4.44 5.98
N PRO A 161 9.40 -4.54 7.19
CA PRO A 161 9.56 -5.82 7.87
C PRO A 161 8.24 -6.43 8.38
N GLY A 162 7.19 -5.64 8.61
CA GLY A 162 5.93 -6.11 9.17
C GLY A 162 5.98 -6.38 10.67
N ASP A 163 7.06 -5.95 11.35
CA ASP A 163 7.28 -6.17 12.77
C ASP A 163 7.26 -4.87 13.61
N CYS A 164 7.01 -3.70 13.02
CA CYS A 164 6.94 -2.44 13.77
C CYS A 164 5.84 -2.46 14.83
N THR A 165 6.11 -1.81 15.95
CA THR A 165 5.33 -1.95 17.19
C THR A 165 4.48 -0.74 17.54
N ALA A 166 4.60 0.38 16.82
CA ALA A 166 3.96 1.64 17.20
C ALA A 166 2.44 1.49 17.41
N VAL A 167 1.72 0.85 16.49
CA VAL A 167 0.27 0.61 16.66
C VAL A 167 -0.04 -0.30 17.85
N LEU A 168 0.70 -1.40 18.05
CA LEU A 168 0.50 -2.28 19.21
C LEU A 168 0.74 -1.52 20.53
N ARG A 169 1.83 -0.77 20.59
CA ARG A 169 2.22 0.06 21.74
C ARG A 169 1.16 1.10 22.04
N GLY A 170 0.66 1.79 21.02
CA GLY A 170 -0.43 2.76 21.13
C GLY A 170 -1.72 2.13 21.65
N MET A 171 -2.11 0.96 21.13
CA MET A 171 -3.30 0.23 21.61
C MET A 171 -3.17 -0.17 23.09
N ILE A 172 -2.00 -0.65 23.52
CA ILE A 172 -1.73 -1.01 24.92
C ILE A 172 -1.82 0.24 25.82
N ALA A 173 -1.18 1.34 25.41
CA ALA A 173 -1.13 2.58 26.19
C ALA A 173 -2.49 3.26 26.30
N HIS A 174 -3.25 3.33 25.19
CA HIS A 174 -4.62 3.85 25.16
C HIS A 174 -5.61 2.95 25.92
N GLY A 175 -5.27 1.67 25.99
CA GLY A 175 -6.11 0.64 26.58
C GLY A 175 -7.28 0.21 25.72
N THR A 176 -7.04 0.17 24.40
CA THR A 176 -7.98 -0.30 23.39
C THR A 176 -8.48 -1.70 23.73
N LYS A 177 -9.81 -1.90 23.61
CA LYS A 177 -10.47 -3.16 23.89
C LYS A 177 -10.88 -3.85 22.60
N ASN A 178 -10.94 -5.19 22.64
CA ASN A 178 -11.40 -6.01 21.52
C ASN A 178 -10.67 -5.65 20.20
N ALA A 179 -9.34 -5.57 20.29
CA ALA A 179 -8.49 -5.15 19.19
C ALA A 179 -7.66 -6.30 18.64
N ALA A 180 -7.20 -6.20 17.39
CA ALA A 180 -6.20 -7.12 16.86
C ALA A 180 -5.12 -6.46 16.00
N VAL A 181 -3.94 -7.08 15.95
CA VAL A 181 -2.84 -6.72 15.05
C VAL A 181 -2.07 -7.97 14.64
N ALA A 182 -1.57 -8.01 13.40
CA ALA A 182 -0.65 -9.04 12.94
C ALA A 182 0.79 -8.51 12.93
N ILE A 183 1.76 -9.30 13.41
CA ILE A 183 3.16 -8.93 13.56
C ILE A 183 4.05 -10.08 13.09
N ALA A 184 4.96 -9.78 12.15
CA ALA A 184 5.93 -10.73 11.62
C ALA A 184 7.10 -10.95 12.60
N ASP A 185 6.92 -11.86 13.56
CA ASP A 185 7.87 -12.12 14.64
C ASP A 185 8.19 -13.62 14.78
N PRO A 186 9.15 -14.16 13.99
CA PRO A 186 9.52 -15.57 14.06
C PRO A 186 10.10 -15.98 15.42
N GLU A 187 10.75 -15.06 16.15
CA GLU A 187 11.32 -15.36 17.46
C GLU A 187 10.23 -15.57 18.52
N SER A 188 9.21 -14.70 18.54
CA SER A 188 8.09 -14.86 19.46
C SER A 188 7.26 -16.12 19.13
N VAL A 189 7.12 -16.46 17.85
CA VAL A 189 6.51 -17.74 17.45
C VAL A 189 7.33 -18.93 17.99
N ALA A 190 8.66 -18.90 17.85
CA ALA A 190 9.53 -19.97 18.35
C ALA A 190 9.47 -20.12 19.88
N ALA A 191 9.39 -19.00 20.61
CA ALA A 191 9.25 -18.98 22.06
C ALA A 191 7.93 -19.58 22.58
N LEU A 192 6.95 -19.79 21.68
CA LEU A 192 5.64 -20.36 21.97
C LEU A 192 5.47 -21.80 21.46
N ALA A 193 6.55 -22.44 20.98
CA ALA A 193 6.47 -23.76 20.36
C ALA A 193 5.93 -24.84 21.32
N ASP A 194 6.30 -24.76 22.60
CA ASP A 194 5.89 -25.67 23.68
C ASP A 194 4.71 -25.16 24.51
N ALA A 195 4.20 -23.95 24.24
CA ALA A 195 3.16 -23.33 25.04
C ALA A 195 1.83 -24.08 24.95
N MET A 196 1.13 -24.17 26.08
CA MET A 196 -0.21 -24.75 26.19
C MET A 196 -1.27 -23.64 26.19
N PRO A 197 -2.45 -23.83 25.54
CA PRO A 197 -3.51 -22.82 25.57
C PRO A 197 -3.87 -22.38 27.00
N GLY A 198 -3.95 -21.07 27.21
CA GLY A 198 -4.16 -20.44 28.52
C GLY A 198 -2.89 -20.16 29.32
N GLU A 199 -1.73 -20.62 28.87
CA GLU A 199 -0.44 -20.35 29.50
C GLU A 199 0.00 -18.90 29.23
N THR A 200 0.48 -18.22 30.26
CA THR A 200 1.08 -16.88 30.14
C THR A 200 2.57 -16.98 29.93
N ARG A 201 3.09 -16.32 28.90
CA ARG A 201 4.53 -16.21 28.61
C ARG A 201 4.93 -14.75 28.52
N ARG A 202 6.08 -14.42 29.11
CA ARG A 202 6.71 -13.11 28.89
C ARG A 202 7.39 -13.10 27.52
N LEU A 203 6.95 -12.21 26.65
CA LEU A 203 7.42 -12.08 25.27
C LEU A 203 7.99 -10.69 25.00
N ARG A 204 8.84 -10.60 23.97
CA ARG A 204 9.34 -9.35 23.38
C ARG A 204 8.83 -9.30 21.95
N ILE A 205 7.69 -8.68 21.73
CA ILE A 205 6.95 -8.74 20.46
C ILE A 205 7.39 -7.63 19.52
N GLY A 206 7.75 -7.99 18.28
CA GLY A 206 8.07 -7.06 17.18
C GLY A 206 9.32 -6.19 17.44
N GLY A 207 9.55 -5.21 16.56
CA GLY A 207 10.53 -4.14 16.72
C GLY A 207 11.99 -4.62 16.68
N LYS A 208 12.27 -5.71 15.94
CA LYS A 208 13.58 -6.36 15.90
C LYS A 208 14.34 -6.10 14.62
N GLN A 209 13.64 -5.78 13.52
CA GLN A 209 14.27 -5.70 12.20
C GLN A 209 14.70 -4.30 11.78
N SER A 210 13.93 -3.27 12.13
CA SER A 210 14.19 -1.89 11.71
C SER A 210 14.72 -1.04 12.86
N PRO A 211 15.84 -0.32 12.69
CA PRO A 211 16.33 0.64 13.69
C PRO A 211 15.46 1.91 13.77
N LEU A 212 14.49 2.07 12.85
CA LEU A 212 13.53 3.17 12.87
C LEU A 212 12.34 2.88 13.80
N ASP A 213 12.12 1.64 14.21
CA ASP A 213 11.11 1.29 15.20
C ASP A 213 11.63 1.56 16.62
N GLU A 214 10.72 1.84 17.56
CA GLU A 214 11.07 2.05 18.97
C GLU A 214 11.56 0.78 19.69
N GLY A 215 11.42 -0.37 19.03
CA GLY A 215 11.90 -1.65 19.52
C GLY A 215 10.77 -2.54 20.06
N PRO A 216 11.12 -3.71 20.62
CA PRO A 216 10.12 -4.68 21.03
C PRO A 216 9.17 -4.18 22.13
N VAL A 217 7.96 -4.72 22.15
CA VAL A 217 7.00 -4.54 23.24
C VAL A 217 7.16 -5.72 24.20
N GLU A 218 7.61 -5.47 25.43
CA GLU A 218 7.68 -6.49 26.47
C GLU A 218 6.33 -6.63 27.17
N VAL A 219 5.73 -7.83 27.11
CA VAL A 219 4.40 -8.11 27.65
C VAL A 219 4.33 -9.53 28.21
N ASP A 220 3.47 -9.73 29.21
CA ASP A 220 2.96 -11.04 29.56
C ASP A 220 1.74 -11.33 28.69
N ALA A 221 1.86 -12.32 27.80
CA ALA A 221 0.83 -12.66 26.83
C ALA A 221 0.30 -14.06 27.08
N VAL A 222 -1.03 -14.21 27.04
CA VAL A 222 -1.72 -15.49 27.17
C VAL A 222 -1.71 -16.17 25.81
N PHE A 223 -1.12 -17.35 25.73
CA PHE A 223 -1.12 -18.15 24.51
C PHE A 223 -2.51 -18.74 24.25
N LEU A 224 -3.07 -18.49 23.07
CA LEU A 224 -4.40 -18.98 22.69
C LEU A 224 -4.31 -20.21 21.80
N ARG A 225 -3.49 -20.16 20.75
CA ARG A 225 -3.37 -21.25 19.76
C ARG A 225 -2.15 -21.09 18.85
N ARG A 226 -1.76 -22.20 18.23
CA ARG A 226 -0.74 -22.27 17.17
C ARG A 226 -1.33 -22.86 15.89
N SER A 227 -0.78 -22.50 14.75
CA SER A 227 -1.07 -23.09 13.45
C SER A 227 0.19 -23.16 12.58
N ASP A 228 0.08 -23.81 11.43
CA ASP A 228 1.13 -23.82 10.40
C ASP A 228 1.09 -22.59 9.48
N GLY A 229 0.15 -21.66 9.71
CA GLY A 229 -0.02 -20.42 8.95
C GLY A 229 -0.49 -20.60 7.50
N ARG A 230 -0.98 -21.79 7.13
CA ARG A 230 -1.49 -22.00 5.76
C ARG A 230 -2.96 -21.64 5.66
N PHE A 231 -3.32 -20.90 4.61
CA PHE A 231 -4.71 -20.53 4.35
C PHE A 231 -4.98 -20.32 2.86
N ALA A 232 -6.24 -20.45 2.47
CA ALA A 232 -6.70 -20.06 1.15
C ALA A 232 -7.22 -18.62 1.20
N LEU A 233 -6.91 -17.82 0.18
CA LEU A 233 -7.43 -16.46 0.04
C LEU A 233 -8.94 -16.48 -0.19
N GLU A 234 -9.66 -15.56 0.45
CA GLU A 234 -11.08 -15.36 0.20
C GLU A 234 -11.32 -14.65 -1.13
N ASP A 235 -10.51 -13.62 -1.43
CA ASP A 235 -10.55 -12.94 -2.72
C ASP A 235 -9.56 -13.58 -3.69
N ARG A 236 -10.10 -14.52 -4.47
CA ARG A 236 -9.37 -15.23 -5.55
C ARG A 236 -9.00 -14.34 -6.74
N ASN A 237 -9.47 -13.10 -6.78
CA ASN A 237 -9.14 -12.09 -7.79
C ASN A 237 -8.32 -10.92 -7.19
N SER A 238 -7.78 -11.08 -5.98
CA SER A 238 -6.94 -10.07 -5.33
C SER A 238 -5.56 -9.95 -6.00
N HIS A 239 -4.86 -8.86 -5.69
CA HIS A 239 -3.45 -8.67 -6.06
C HIS A 239 -2.57 -9.85 -5.59
N LEU A 240 -2.85 -10.35 -4.40
CA LEU A 240 -2.12 -11.47 -3.81
C LEU A 240 -2.38 -12.76 -4.59
N ALA A 241 -3.64 -13.02 -4.99
CA ALA A 241 -3.99 -14.16 -5.81
C ALA A 241 -3.30 -14.13 -7.19
N ALA A 242 -3.23 -12.95 -7.82
CA ALA A 242 -2.59 -12.77 -9.12
C ALA A 242 -1.06 -12.97 -9.07
N SER A 243 -0.41 -12.66 -7.95
CA SER A 243 1.05 -12.72 -7.82
C SER A 243 1.58 -13.99 -7.15
N GLN A 244 0.84 -14.57 -6.20
CA GLN A 244 1.30 -15.68 -5.36
C GLN A 244 0.37 -16.91 -5.43
N GLY A 245 -0.75 -16.83 -6.15
CA GLY A 245 -1.77 -17.87 -6.17
C GLY A 245 -2.74 -17.78 -5.00
N VAL A 246 -3.70 -18.71 -4.95
CA VAL A 246 -4.82 -18.68 -3.99
C VAL A 246 -4.53 -19.34 -2.65
N ASN A 247 -3.39 -20.04 -2.52
CA ASN A 247 -2.95 -20.65 -1.27
C ASN A 247 -1.75 -19.87 -0.76
N TYR A 248 -1.81 -19.46 0.50
CA TYR A 248 -0.80 -18.64 1.14
C TYR A 248 -0.22 -19.34 2.38
N ASP A 249 1.02 -19.01 2.71
CA ASP A 249 1.77 -19.62 3.81
C ASP A 249 2.55 -18.53 4.56
N MET A 250 2.01 -18.10 5.71
CA MET A 250 2.66 -17.14 6.61
C MET A 250 3.68 -17.78 7.58
N GLY A 251 3.99 -19.06 7.35
CA GLY A 251 4.83 -19.90 8.20
C GLY A 251 4.16 -20.23 9.53
N PRO A 252 4.84 -20.98 10.42
CA PRO A 252 4.40 -21.18 11.79
C PRO A 252 3.87 -19.88 12.41
N SER A 253 2.70 -19.99 13.03
CA SER A 253 1.96 -18.87 13.60
C SER A 253 1.45 -19.19 14.99
N ALA A 254 1.35 -18.15 15.81
CA ALA A 254 0.78 -18.19 17.14
C ALA A 254 -0.18 -17.03 17.33
N VAL A 255 -1.27 -17.26 18.04
CA VAL A 255 -2.17 -16.21 18.50
C VAL A 255 -2.02 -16.08 20.00
N VAL A 256 -1.76 -14.86 20.46
CA VAL A 256 -1.67 -14.53 21.88
C VAL A 256 -2.61 -13.39 22.23
N GLU A 257 -2.95 -13.25 23.49
CA GLU A 257 -3.78 -12.17 24.02
C GLU A 257 -3.00 -11.38 25.09
N ILE A 258 -3.13 -10.06 25.03
CA ILE A 258 -2.53 -9.12 25.98
C ILE A 258 -3.66 -8.47 26.77
N ASP A 259 -3.55 -8.50 28.11
CA ASP A 259 -4.47 -7.86 29.07
C ASP A 259 -5.96 -8.24 28.91
N GLY A 260 -6.29 -9.37 28.29
CA GLY A 260 -7.68 -9.77 28.02
C GLY A 260 -8.39 -8.90 26.96
N ARG A 261 -7.64 -8.15 26.15
CA ARG A 261 -8.20 -7.08 25.29
C ARG A 261 -7.62 -6.97 23.88
N ILE A 262 -6.36 -7.34 23.68
CA ILE A 262 -5.68 -7.21 22.39
C ILE A 262 -5.22 -8.59 21.93
N THR A 263 -5.73 -9.04 20.78
CA THR A 263 -5.30 -10.27 20.11
C THR A 263 -4.13 -9.97 19.16
N VAL A 264 -2.99 -10.62 19.37
CA VAL A 264 -1.83 -10.48 18.47
C VAL A 264 -1.65 -11.76 17.68
N LEU A 265 -1.73 -11.65 16.35
CA LEU A 265 -1.34 -12.70 15.43
C LEU A 265 0.16 -12.59 15.15
N LEU A 266 0.94 -13.55 15.64
CA LEU A 266 2.37 -13.67 15.39
C LEU A 266 2.60 -14.66 14.24
N ASN A 267 3.36 -14.26 13.23
CA ASN A 267 3.69 -15.10 12.09
C ASN A 267 5.19 -15.06 11.77
N SER A 268 5.75 -16.20 11.39
CA SER A 268 7.20 -16.31 11.12
C SER A 268 7.63 -15.78 9.75
N ARG A 269 6.71 -15.64 8.79
CA ARG A 269 6.96 -15.02 7.48
C ARG A 269 6.13 -13.76 7.30
N LYS A 270 6.76 -12.67 6.87
CA LYS A 270 6.10 -11.39 6.58
C LYS A 270 4.93 -11.62 5.63
N THR A 271 3.73 -11.24 6.06
CA THR A 271 2.49 -11.51 5.32
C THR A 271 1.67 -10.23 5.25
N PRO A 272 1.49 -9.66 4.05
CA PRO A 272 0.75 -8.42 3.91
C PRO A 272 -0.74 -8.63 4.22
N PRO A 273 -1.41 -7.67 4.89
CA PRO A 273 -2.82 -7.76 5.25
C PRO A 273 -3.72 -7.44 4.06
N PHE A 274 -3.68 -8.29 3.04
CA PHE A 274 -4.42 -8.10 1.79
C PHE A 274 -5.66 -8.99 1.68
N ASP A 275 -5.90 -9.87 2.66
CA ASP A 275 -7.05 -10.77 2.70
C ASP A 275 -7.45 -11.08 4.16
N LEU A 276 -8.74 -11.11 4.46
CA LEU A 276 -9.25 -11.37 5.81
C LEU A 276 -9.04 -12.82 6.26
N ALA A 277 -8.81 -13.74 5.31
CA ALA A 277 -8.44 -15.12 5.59
C ALA A 277 -7.17 -15.24 6.45
N GLN A 278 -6.29 -14.22 6.42
CA GLN A 278 -5.13 -14.15 7.30
C GLN A 278 -5.54 -14.25 8.78
N PHE A 279 -6.58 -13.52 9.19
CA PHE A 279 -7.11 -13.57 10.56
C PHE A 279 -8.05 -14.76 10.77
N ARG A 280 -8.96 -15.02 9.82
CA ARG A 280 -9.98 -16.09 9.98
C ARG A 280 -9.38 -17.48 10.04
N SER A 281 -8.31 -17.76 9.30
CA SER A 281 -7.56 -19.02 9.39
C SER A 281 -6.98 -19.28 10.79
N GLN A 282 -6.84 -18.23 11.58
CA GLN A 282 -6.32 -18.27 12.95
C GLN A 282 -7.43 -18.18 13.99
N GLY A 283 -8.69 -18.38 13.59
CA GLY A 283 -9.85 -18.30 14.48
C GLY A 283 -10.09 -16.90 15.05
N ILE A 284 -9.67 -15.86 14.35
CA ILE A 284 -9.97 -14.46 14.66
C ILE A 284 -11.03 -14.00 13.67
N VAL A 285 -12.17 -13.50 14.16
CA VAL A 285 -13.26 -13.00 13.31
C VAL A 285 -13.10 -11.48 13.19
N PRO A 286 -12.62 -10.93 12.06
CA PRO A 286 -12.33 -9.50 11.95
C PRO A 286 -13.53 -8.62 12.23
N GLU A 287 -14.72 -9.03 11.78
CA GLU A 287 -15.96 -8.27 11.95
C GLU A 287 -16.43 -8.14 13.40
N SER A 288 -15.99 -9.03 14.29
CA SER A 288 -16.36 -8.94 15.71
C SER A 288 -15.44 -8.02 16.50
N LEU A 289 -14.35 -7.53 15.89
CA LEU A 289 -13.39 -6.65 16.55
C LEU A 289 -13.88 -5.21 16.56
N SER A 290 -13.44 -4.46 17.56
CA SER A 290 -13.67 -3.02 17.64
C SER A 290 -12.59 -2.23 16.89
N VAL A 291 -11.34 -2.70 16.93
CA VAL A 291 -10.20 -2.03 16.27
C VAL A 291 -9.27 -3.06 15.64
N ILE A 292 -8.77 -2.80 14.43
CA ILE A 292 -7.77 -3.64 13.77
C ILE A 292 -6.60 -2.78 13.29
N GLY A 293 -5.39 -3.11 13.75
CA GLY A 293 -4.15 -2.54 13.25
C GLY A 293 -3.71 -3.24 11.96
N VAL A 294 -3.50 -2.46 10.90
CA VAL A 294 -3.19 -2.95 9.55
C VAL A 294 -1.91 -2.31 9.02
N LYS A 295 -0.93 -3.15 8.68
CA LYS A 295 0.39 -2.77 8.17
C LYS A 295 0.40 -2.67 6.63
N ALA A 296 -0.15 -1.57 6.11
CA ALA A 296 -0.31 -1.34 4.68
C ALA A 296 -0.46 0.15 4.34
N ALA A 297 -0.45 0.48 3.04
CA ALA A 297 -0.82 1.81 2.55
C ALA A 297 -2.20 1.82 1.87
N VAL A 298 -2.32 1.20 0.70
CA VAL A 298 -3.56 1.22 -0.11
C VAL A 298 -4.18 -0.17 -0.28
N ALA A 299 -3.36 -1.20 -0.50
CA ALA A 299 -3.83 -2.53 -0.93
C ALA A 299 -4.78 -3.23 0.06
N HIS A 300 -4.69 -2.94 1.36
CA HIS A 300 -5.59 -3.49 2.38
C HIS A 300 -7.07 -3.14 2.12
N ARG A 301 -7.36 -2.00 1.51
CA ARG A 301 -8.72 -1.51 1.26
C ARG A 301 -9.60 -2.54 0.56
N ARG A 302 -9.03 -3.34 -0.34
CA ARG A 302 -9.74 -4.40 -1.07
C ARG A 302 -10.38 -5.45 -0.15
N ALA A 303 -9.76 -5.72 0.99
CA ALA A 303 -10.24 -6.66 1.99
C ALA A 303 -10.99 -5.94 3.13
N TYR A 304 -10.40 -4.90 3.69
CA TYR A 304 -10.86 -4.31 4.95
C TYR A 304 -12.00 -3.29 4.79
N ASP A 305 -12.11 -2.56 3.67
CA ASP A 305 -13.17 -1.55 3.50
C ASP A 305 -14.57 -2.18 3.51
N LYS A 306 -14.67 -3.49 3.21
CA LYS A 306 -15.92 -4.25 3.23
C LYS A 306 -16.49 -4.43 4.64
N ILE A 307 -15.63 -4.36 5.66
CA ILE A 307 -16.00 -4.58 7.07
C ILE A 307 -15.78 -3.33 7.93
N ALA A 308 -15.00 -2.36 7.45
CA ALA A 308 -14.63 -1.18 8.21
C ALA A 308 -15.82 -0.25 8.44
N ALA A 309 -16.04 0.16 9.69
CA ALA A 309 -16.92 1.28 10.00
C ALA A 309 -16.22 2.62 9.73
N LYS A 310 -14.91 2.68 9.97
CA LYS A 310 -14.05 3.83 9.69
C LYS A 310 -12.59 3.39 9.57
N SER A 311 -11.79 4.14 8.83
CA SER A 311 -10.34 3.90 8.73
C SER A 311 -9.58 5.19 9.06
N PHE A 312 -8.48 5.05 9.80
CA PHE A 312 -7.56 6.14 10.12
C PHE A 312 -6.15 5.72 9.69
N THR A 313 -5.57 6.44 8.73
CA THR A 313 -4.15 6.32 8.41
C THR A 313 -3.35 7.13 9.42
N VAL A 314 -2.39 6.49 10.09
CA VAL A 314 -1.63 7.11 11.18
C VAL A 314 -0.17 7.33 10.82
N THR A 315 0.38 8.41 11.34
CA THR A 315 1.81 8.73 11.26
C THR A 315 2.58 7.96 12.33
N THR A 316 3.41 7.00 11.92
CA THR A 316 4.37 6.31 12.80
C THR A 316 5.78 6.34 12.21
N LEU A 317 6.77 5.90 12.98
CA LEU A 317 8.13 5.70 12.50
C LEU A 317 8.25 4.35 11.79
N GLY A 318 9.05 4.30 10.72
CA GLY A 318 9.26 3.05 9.98
C GLY A 318 9.88 3.27 8.60
N PRO A 319 10.38 2.20 7.97
CA PRO A 319 11.09 2.27 6.70
C PRO A 319 10.21 2.68 5.52
N CYS A 320 8.88 2.52 5.63
CA CYS A 320 7.91 2.92 4.61
C CYS A 320 7.15 4.20 4.99
N THR A 321 7.75 5.10 5.78
CA THR A 321 7.09 6.35 6.22
C THR A 321 6.56 7.18 5.04
N SER A 322 5.39 7.79 5.22
CA SER A 322 4.81 8.70 4.24
C SER A 322 5.53 10.05 4.17
N ASP A 323 6.25 10.42 5.24
CA ASP A 323 7.11 11.60 5.25
C ASP A 323 8.46 11.27 4.60
N LEU A 324 8.48 11.38 3.26
CA LEU A 324 9.64 11.08 2.45
C LEU A 324 10.86 11.97 2.78
N THR A 325 10.67 13.11 3.45
CA THR A 325 11.79 13.99 3.84
C THR A 325 12.69 13.37 4.91
N LYS A 326 12.18 12.36 5.65
CA LYS A 326 12.94 11.60 6.64
C LYS A 326 13.84 10.52 6.04
N LEU A 327 13.71 10.24 4.75
CA LEU A 327 14.48 9.21 4.06
C LEU A 327 15.77 9.80 3.48
N GLY A 328 16.89 9.10 3.69
CA GLY A 328 18.23 9.55 3.30
C GLY A 328 18.58 9.30 1.83
N TYR A 329 17.77 9.80 0.89
CA TYR A 329 17.98 9.66 -0.55
C TYR A 329 19.32 10.25 -1.02
N ARG A 330 19.98 9.57 -1.96
CA ARG A 330 21.28 9.95 -2.55
C ARG A 330 21.28 9.96 -4.07
N HIS A 331 20.40 9.19 -4.71
CA HIS A 331 20.44 8.90 -6.14
C HIS A 331 19.21 9.42 -6.90
N LEU A 332 18.24 10.01 -6.21
CA LEU A 332 17.09 10.65 -6.85
C LEU A 332 17.51 11.76 -7.82
N ARG A 333 16.77 11.86 -8.93
CA ARG A 333 16.81 13.04 -9.79
C ARG A 333 16.22 14.24 -9.05
N ARG A 334 16.96 15.34 -8.96
CA ARG A 334 16.55 16.58 -8.29
C ARG A 334 16.54 17.78 -9.25
N PRO A 335 15.68 18.80 -9.04
CA PRO A 335 14.73 18.92 -7.92
C PRO A 335 13.51 17.99 -8.08
N ILE A 336 12.97 17.51 -6.96
CA ILE A 336 11.78 16.64 -6.94
C ILE A 336 10.85 17.01 -5.77
N PHE A 337 9.58 17.25 -6.04
CA PHE A 337 8.58 17.49 -5.00
C PHE A 337 8.23 16.18 -4.28
N PRO A 338 8.10 16.13 -2.93
CA PRO A 338 8.13 17.27 -1.99
C PRO A 338 9.51 17.56 -1.38
N LEU A 339 10.57 16.86 -1.81
CA LEU A 339 11.89 16.95 -1.19
C LEU A 339 12.64 18.26 -1.50
N ASP A 340 12.37 18.83 -2.67
CA ASP A 340 12.96 20.08 -3.14
C ASP A 340 11.86 21.06 -3.58
N PRO A 341 12.09 22.38 -3.44
CA PRO A 341 11.24 23.37 -4.09
C PRO A 341 11.34 23.22 -5.61
N LEU A 342 10.20 23.25 -6.29
CA LEU A 342 10.15 23.30 -7.75
C LEU A 342 10.10 24.75 -8.23
N PRO A 343 10.72 25.09 -9.38
CA PRO A 343 10.53 26.40 -10.01
C PRO A 343 9.05 26.67 -10.24
N GLU A 344 8.61 27.92 -10.06
CA GLU A 344 7.24 28.30 -10.36
C GLU A 344 6.92 27.98 -11.83
N SER A 345 5.95 27.09 -12.04
CA SER A 345 5.39 26.85 -13.36
C SER A 345 4.69 28.12 -13.81
N LYS A 346 5.06 28.67 -14.97
CA LYS A 346 4.30 29.75 -15.62
C LYS A 346 2.90 29.21 -15.91
N THR A 347 1.96 29.47 -15.01
CA THR A 347 0.56 29.08 -15.17
C THR A 347 0.04 29.77 -16.43
N VAL A 348 -0.23 28.98 -17.48
CA VAL A 348 -1.14 29.41 -18.54
C VAL A 348 -2.51 29.43 -17.89
N SER A 349 -3.05 30.63 -17.72
CA SER A 349 -4.40 30.86 -17.19
C SER A 349 -5.41 30.09 -18.06
N ALA A 350 -5.95 29.01 -17.53
CA ALA A 350 -7.19 28.46 -18.06
C ALA A 350 -8.31 29.43 -17.66
N THR A 351 -8.75 30.21 -18.64
CA THR A 351 -9.99 31.00 -18.58
C THR A 351 -11.15 30.07 -18.21
N THR A 352 -11.74 30.33 -17.05
CA THR A 352 -13.05 29.83 -16.65
C THR A 352 -14.12 30.62 -17.41
N GLU A 353 -14.95 29.93 -18.19
CA GLU A 353 -16.38 30.25 -18.37
C GLU A 353 -17.20 29.06 -17.87
#